data_AF-M2R0Q0-F1
#
_entry.id   AF-M2R0Q0-F1
#
_cell.length_a   1.000
_cell.length_b   1.000
_cell.length_c   1.000
_cell.angle_alpha   90.00
_cell.angle_beta   90.00
_cell.angle_gamma   90.00
#
_symmetry.space_group_name_H-M   'P 1'
#
loop_
_entity.id
_entity.type
_entity.pdbx_description
1 polymer ?
#
loop_
_entity_poly.entity_id
_entity_poly.type
_entity_poly.pdbx_seq_one_letter_code
_entity_poly.pdbx_strand_id
1 'polypeptide(L)'
;MAFTNTSVGIHEISEGMPMYDHMMEYCTLRMSTHFGYDQQPDISQYLMDCSNHLGELQAPELIARAKQGDSDGLIELGLRYLSGCGVRQKSVEGALFVWDKLTDPRNSSSAGAPTEMVAQAHSSSAQAYFEKYQTPAEALPALLQDERRFKRTYGVGGSALQYLYMAAKHADASVTRGLVSPAVLLIGMHILDLGARTHIEIPQTPRFRVFRRLWKAVNDRQKEVYTEERRRQAKVAKAPNAYTCARVGCGIQAANKAAFSCCSGRCPLDLKPHYCSKQCQREDWPRHKPICKPGSGIPTNAVVLHDSSATLQLDTPGESFDEDNIVNEEEGPGCQVDVPGSDGRQWTIKSQNLSPEFLRHLRDTAVRHA
;
A
#
# COMPACT_ATOMS: atom_id res chain seq x y z
N MET A 1 -6.93 5.14 -10.27
CA MET A 1 -6.66 3.69 -10.04
C MET A 1 -6.02 3.50 -8.67
N ALA A 2 -6.54 2.62 -7.80
CA ALA A 2 -5.98 2.38 -6.47
C ALA A 2 -4.80 1.39 -6.55
N PHE A 3 -3.59 1.92 -6.75
CA PHE A 3 -2.35 1.13 -6.76
C PHE A 3 -1.52 1.39 -5.50
N THR A 4 -2.06 0.98 -4.37
CA THR A 4 -1.23 0.53 -3.25
C THR A 4 -1.88 -0.77 -2.77
N ASN A 5 -1.26 -1.92 -3.07
CA ASN A 5 -1.50 -3.11 -2.26
C ASN A 5 -0.89 -2.79 -0.89
N THR A 6 -1.60 -2.02 -0.08
CA THR A 6 -1.22 -1.78 1.30
C THR A 6 -1.70 -3.01 2.05
N SER A 7 -0.84 -4.01 2.21
CA SER A 7 -1.10 -5.09 3.16
C SER A 7 -1.10 -4.45 4.55
N VAL A 8 -2.29 -4.33 5.14
CA VAL A 8 -2.41 -3.94 6.54
C VAL A 8 -2.13 -5.19 7.37
N GLY A 9 -0.88 -5.35 7.78
CA GLY A 9 -0.52 -6.31 8.80
C GLY A 9 -0.80 -5.71 10.16
N ILE A 10 -1.68 -6.35 10.93
CA ILE A 10 -1.85 -6.06 12.35
C ILE A 10 -0.84 -6.95 13.05
N HIS A 11 0.18 -6.34 13.65
CA HIS A 11 1.24 -7.04 14.34
C HIS A 11 1.20 -6.66 15.82
N GLU A 12 1.23 -7.66 16.70
CA GLU A 12 1.39 -7.41 18.13
C GLU A 12 2.78 -6.82 18.37
N ILE A 13 2.78 -5.61 18.92
CA ILE A 13 4.01 -4.93 19.30
C ILE A 13 4.56 -5.62 20.55
N SER A 14 5.82 -6.04 20.51
CA SER A 14 6.50 -6.70 21.64
C SER A 14 6.31 -5.90 22.93
N GLU A 15 5.85 -6.59 23.98
CA GLU A 15 5.59 -6.01 25.30
C GLU A 15 6.89 -5.36 25.84
N GLY A 16 6.88 -4.03 26.01
CA GLY A 16 8.03 -3.26 26.49
C GLY A 16 8.79 -2.45 25.44
N MET A 17 8.38 -2.49 24.16
CA MET A 17 8.97 -1.63 23.13
C MET A 17 8.59 -0.14 23.38
N PRO A 18 9.57 0.78 23.47
CA PRO A 18 9.25 2.21 23.63
C PRO A 18 8.56 2.75 22.38
N MET A 19 7.34 3.24 22.56
CA MET A 19 6.58 3.92 21.49
C MET A 19 6.84 5.42 21.56
N TYR A 20 7.18 6.02 20.42
CA TYR A 20 7.36 7.46 20.29
C TYR A 20 6.16 8.08 19.57
N ASP A 21 5.85 9.33 19.91
CA ASP A 21 4.86 10.12 19.17
C ASP A 21 5.25 10.17 17.68
N HIS A 22 4.28 9.89 16.81
CA HIS A 22 4.44 9.83 15.34
C HIS A 22 5.42 8.77 14.82
N MET A 23 5.72 7.73 15.60
CA MET A 23 6.65 6.68 15.16
C MET A 23 6.14 5.92 13.93
N MET A 24 4.84 5.65 13.82
CA MET A 24 4.28 4.93 12.67
C MET A 24 4.43 5.71 11.37
N GLU A 25 4.24 7.03 11.42
CA GLU A 25 4.46 7.95 10.31
C GLU A 25 5.94 7.99 9.93
N TYR A 26 6.84 7.99 10.91
CA TYR A 26 8.29 7.89 10.68
C TYR A 26 8.67 6.58 9.97
N CYS A 27 8.21 5.43 10.49
CA CYS A 27 8.49 4.12 9.91
C CYS A 27 7.96 4.00 8.49
N THR A 28 6.68 4.38 8.28
CA THR A 28 6.04 4.34 6.96
C THR A 28 6.77 5.25 5.97
N LEU A 29 7.11 6.47 6.40
CA LEU A 29 7.88 7.40 5.57
C LEU A 29 9.22 6.78 5.18
N ARG A 30 9.99 6.26 6.13
CA ARG A 30 11.30 5.67 5.89
C ARG A 30 11.21 4.45 4.96
N MET A 31 10.25 3.54 5.18
CA MET A 31 9.98 2.41 4.26
C MET A 31 9.68 2.89 2.84
N SER A 32 8.83 3.91 2.71
CA SER A 32 8.38 4.42 1.43
C SER A 32 9.44 5.20 0.65
N THR A 33 10.46 5.73 1.33
CA THR A 33 11.46 6.59 0.69
C THR A 33 12.87 6.00 0.66
N HIS A 34 13.22 5.03 1.52
CA HIS A 34 14.60 4.53 1.65
C HIS A 34 14.86 3.18 0.99
N PHE A 35 13.81 2.40 0.73
CA PHE A 35 13.93 1.07 0.17
C PHE A 35 13.41 1.03 -1.27
N GLY A 36 13.99 0.15 -2.09
CA GLY A 36 13.41 -0.21 -3.37
C GLY A 36 12.01 -0.78 -3.18
N TYR A 37 11.10 -0.53 -4.12
CA TYR A 37 9.74 -1.06 -4.06
C TYR A 37 9.69 -2.59 -4.05
N ASP A 38 10.77 -3.24 -4.49
CA ASP A 38 11.00 -4.68 -4.57
C ASP A 38 11.77 -5.25 -3.35
N GLN A 39 12.23 -4.38 -2.44
CA GLN A 39 13.07 -4.73 -1.29
C GLN A 39 12.51 -4.13 0.01
N GLN A 40 11.20 -4.21 0.20
CA GLN A 40 10.56 -3.72 1.42
C GLN A 40 10.88 -4.62 2.62
N PRO A 41 11.24 -4.07 3.78
CA PRO A 41 11.49 -4.86 4.98
C PRO A 41 10.17 -5.39 5.57
N ASP A 42 10.28 -6.43 6.41
CA ASP A 42 9.17 -6.85 7.28
C ASP A 42 8.77 -5.69 8.20
N ILE A 43 7.49 -5.33 8.24
CA ILE A 43 7.02 -4.14 8.93
C ILE A 43 7.17 -4.24 10.45
N SER A 44 7.01 -5.43 11.02
CA SER A 44 7.08 -5.65 12.47
C SER A 44 8.52 -5.50 12.96
N GLN A 45 9.44 -6.21 12.28
CA GLN A 45 10.86 -6.11 12.57
C GLN A 45 11.35 -4.68 12.35
N TYR A 46 10.90 -4.05 11.27
CA TYR A 46 11.33 -2.70 10.94
C TYR A 46 10.82 -1.64 11.93
N LEU A 47 9.61 -1.83 12.47
CA LEU A 47 9.08 -0.99 13.54
C LEU A 47 9.93 -1.09 14.82
N MET A 48 10.33 -2.31 15.20
CA MET A 48 11.24 -2.54 16.33
C MET A 48 12.60 -1.87 16.10
N ASP A 49 13.16 -2.02 14.90
CA ASP A 49 14.45 -1.41 14.53
C ASP A 49 14.37 0.13 14.61
N CYS A 50 13.26 0.72 14.14
CA CYS A 50 13.04 2.16 14.23
C CYS A 50 12.90 2.64 15.69
N SER A 51 12.17 1.92 16.53
CA SER A 51 12.04 2.21 17.96
C SER A 51 13.41 2.24 18.66
N ASN A 52 14.24 1.21 18.42
CA ASN A 52 15.58 1.14 18.97
C ASN A 52 16.46 2.29 18.46
N HIS A 53 16.43 2.54 17.16
CA HIS A 53 17.18 3.63 16.53
C HIS A 53 16.82 5.02 17.09
N LEU A 54 15.54 5.28 17.33
CA LEU A 54 15.06 6.53 17.94
C LEU A 54 15.54 6.67 19.39
N GLY A 55 15.64 5.57 20.13
CA GLY A 55 16.14 5.53 21.51
C GLY A 55 17.65 5.77 21.61
N GLU A 56 18.43 5.23 20.67
CA GLU A 56 19.87 5.42 20.60
C GLU A 56 20.23 6.85 20.18
N LEU A 57 19.56 7.39 19.16
CA LEU A 57 19.92 8.67 18.55
C LEU A 57 19.03 9.82 19.04
N GLN A 58 19.43 10.41 20.16
CA GLN A 58 18.71 11.53 20.79
C GLN A 58 18.82 12.83 19.99
N ALA A 59 17.79 13.68 20.08
CA ALA A 59 17.67 14.90 19.25
C ALA A 59 18.88 15.87 19.32
N PRO A 60 19.50 16.15 20.49
CA PRO A 60 20.66 17.05 20.55
C PRO A 60 21.86 16.53 19.76
N GLU A 61 22.13 15.24 19.85
CA GLU A 61 23.23 14.58 19.14
C GLU A 61 22.96 14.55 17.64
N LEU A 62 21.74 14.18 17.24
CA LEU A 62 21.31 14.19 15.84
C LEU A 62 21.48 15.58 15.20
N ILE A 63 21.07 16.64 15.91
CA ILE A 63 21.25 18.02 15.44
C ILE A 63 22.73 18.37 15.32
N ALA A 64 23.58 17.93 16.24
CA ALA A 64 25.02 18.16 16.17
C ALA A 64 25.64 17.48 14.93
N ARG A 65 25.29 16.21 14.67
CA ARG A 65 25.72 15.48 13.47
C ARG A 65 25.27 16.17 12.18
N ALA A 66 23.99 16.54 12.09
CA ALA A 66 23.44 17.26 10.94
C ALA A 66 24.10 18.64 10.71
N LYS A 67 24.53 19.33 11.77
CA LYS A 67 25.29 20.59 11.68
C LYS A 67 26.69 20.40 11.14
N GLN A 68 27.34 19.28 11.46
CA GLN A 68 28.65 18.90 10.95
C GLN A 68 28.60 18.42 9.47
N GLY A 69 27.40 18.29 8.90
CA GLY A 69 27.22 17.82 7.53
C GLY A 69 27.28 16.30 7.40
N ASP A 70 27.14 15.56 8.51
CA ASP A 70 27.03 14.11 8.49
C ASP A 70 25.81 13.68 7.69
N SER A 71 26.01 12.86 6.66
CA SER A 71 24.95 12.52 5.70
C SER A 71 23.82 11.74 6.35
N ASP A 72 24.15 10.81 7.24
CA ASP A 72 23.19 10.02 8.01
C ASP A 72 22.36 10.91 8.95
N GLY A 73 23.03 11.79 9.72
CA GLY A 73 22.35 12.77 10.57
C GLY A 73 21.46 13.75 9.79
N LEU A 74 21.83 14.13 8.56
CA LEU A 74 20.99 14.94 7.69
C LEU A 74 19.74 14.18 7.21
N ILE A 75 19.90 12.92 6.79
CA ILE A 75 18.78 12.07 6.38
C ILE A 75 17.79 11.92 7.53
N GLU A 76 18.28 11.48 8.69
CA GLU A 76 17.47 11.17 9.87
C GLU A 76 16.77 12.43 10.42
N LEU A 77 17.46 13.56 10.51
CA LEU A 77 16.84 14.81 10.96
C LEU A 77 15.72 15.25 10.00
N GLY A 78 15.91 15.06 8.68
CA GLY A 78 14.88 15.36 7.70
C GLY A 78 13.65 14.45 7.84
N LEU A 79 13.86 13.15 8.10
CA LEU A 79 12.77 12.20 8.35
C LEU A 79 11.94 12.60 9.57
N ARG A 80 12.62 12.94 10.69
CA ARG A 80 11.95 13.40 11.92
C ARG A 80 11.16 14.68 11.71
N TYR A 81 11.69 15.65 10.95
CA TYR A 81 10.93 16.83 10.61
C TYR A 81 9.67 16.52 9.78
N LEU A 82 9.77 15.62 8.79
CA LEU A 82 8.63 15.32 7.91
C LEU A 82 7.56 14.46 8.60
N SER A 83 7.95 13.53 9.46
CA SER A 83 7.00 12.70 10.23
C SER A 83 6.46 13.41 11.47
N GLY A 84 7.23 14.31 12.07
CA GLY A 84 6.96 14.88 13.40
C GLY A 84 7.53 14.05 14.56
N CYS A 85 8.15 12.89 14.28
CA CYS A 85 8.65 11.99 15.31
C CYS A 85 9.91 12.55 15.99
N GLY A 86 9.90 12.65 17.32
CA GLY A 86 11.04 13.12 18.10
C GLY A 86 11.39 14.61 17.90
N VAL A 87 10.51 15.41 17.30
CA VAL A 87 10.64 16.86 17.16
C VAL A 87 9.41 17.56 17.72
N ARG A 88 9.55 18.84 18.09
CA ARG A 88 8.45 19.62 18.67
C ARG A 88 7.27 19.80 17.72
N GLN A 89 7.53 19.85 16.42
CA GLN A 89 6.51 20.08 15.40
C GLN A 89 6.96 19.50 14.06
N LYS A 90 6.04 18.79 13.38
CA LYS A 90 6.19 18.41 11.98
C LYS A 90 6.43 19.66 11.11
N SER A 91 7.40 19.58 10.20
CA SER A 91 7.82 20.68 9.34
C SER A 91 8.32 20.15 8.00
N VAL A 92 7.52 20.34 6.97
CA VAL A 92 7.89 19.93 5.59
C VAL A 92 9.07 20.77 5.10
N GLU A 93 9.12 22.06 5.44
CA GLU A 93 10.23 22.93 5.04
C GLU A 93 11.50 22.65 5.82
N GLY A 94 11.40 22.26 7.08
CA GLY A 94 12.54 21.80 7.87
C GLY A 94 13.16 20.54 7.27
N ALA A 95 12.34 19.57 6.87
CA ALA A 95 12.80 18.36 6.21
C ALA A 95 13.54 18.68 4.90
N LEU A 96 12.91 19.48 4.03
CA LEU A 96 13.50 19.87 2.76
C LEU A 96 14.77 20.73 2.94
N PHE A 97 14.81 21.63 3.92
CA PHE A 97 15.99 22.45 4.22
C PHE A 97 17.21 21.58 4.56
N VAL A 98 16.99 20.48 5.29
CA VAL A 98 18.06 19.55 5.66
C VAL A 98 18.49 18.73 4.45
N TRP A 99 17.56 18.16 3.68
CA TRP A 99 17.89 17.36 2.49
C TRP A 99 18.44 18.17 1.31
N ASP A 100 18.17 19.47 1.21
CA ASP A 100 18.79 20.36 0.21
C ASP A 100 20.32 20.37 0.33
N LYS A 101 20.88 20.12 1.53
CA LYS A 101 22.33 19.99 1.72
C LYS A 101 22.93 18.77 0.99
N LEU A 102 22.14 17.73 0.79
CA LEU A 102 22.53 16.52 0.07
C LEU A 102 22.14 16.55 -1.41
N THR A 103 21.03 17.21 -1.74
CA THR A 103 20.42 17.16 -3.08
C THR A 103 20.77 18.33 -3.98
N ASP A 104 21.21 19.47 -3.43
CA ASP A 104 21.69 20.60 -4.23
C ASP A 104 23.15 20.37 -4.64
N PRO A 105 23.45 20.25 -5.94
CA PRO A 105 24.81 19.99 -6.43
C PRO A 105 25.80 21.13 -6.12
N ARG A 106 25.32 22.29 -5.68
CA ARG A 106 26.17 23.43 -5.31
C ARG A 106 26.64 23.37 -3.86
N ASN A 107 26.04 22.53 -3.03
CA ASN A 107 26.44 22.34 -1.65
C ASN A 107 27.64 21.38 -1.59
N SER A 108 28.71 21.78 -0.93
CA SER A 108 29.91 20.93 -0.77
C SER A 108 29.61 19.63 -0.04
N SER A 109 28.60 19.60 0.82
CA SER A 109 28.16 18.41 1.56
C SER A 109 27.71 17.26 0.63
N SER A 110 27.22 17.56 -0.59
CA SER A 110 26.80 16.49 -1.51
C SER A 110 27.98 15.73 -2.13
N ALA A 111 29.18 16.32 -2.15
CA ALA A 111 30.33 15.74 -2.85
C ALA A 111 30.94 14.51 -2.13
N GLY A 112 30.74 14.40 -0.81
CA GLY A 112 31.25 13.29 0.01
C GLY A 112 30.19 12.27 0.42
N ALA A 113 28.91 12.53 0.15
CA ALA A 113 27.82 11.67 0.57
C ALA A 113 27.76 10.39 -0.29
N PRO A 114 27.52 9.21 0.29
CA PRO A 114 27.26 7.99 -0.47
C PRO A 114 26.10 8.16 -1.45
N THR A 115 26.24 7.63 -2.68
CA THR A 115 25.23 7.74 -3.74
C THR A 115 23.84 7.29 -3.28
N GLU A 116 23.78 6.23 -2.47
CA GLU A 116 22.56 5.70 -1.87
C GLU A 116 21.85 6.74 -0.99
N MET A 117 22.57 7.37 -0.06
CA MET A 117 22.00 8.43 0.81
C MET A 117 21.51 9.62 -0.01
N VAL A 118 22.22 10.00 -1.07
CA VAL A 118 21.75 11.06 -1.99
C VAL A 118 20.48 10.62 -2.72
N ALA A 119 20.36 9.35 -3.10
CA ALA A 119 19.15 8.80 -3.71
C ALA A 119 17.96 8.81 -2.73
N GLN A 120 18.19 8.45 -1.47
CA GLN A 120 17.22 8.49 -0.36
C GLN A 120 16.78 9.92 -0.04
N ALA A 121 17.71 10.89 -0.02
CA ALA A 121 17.40 12.31 0.15
C ALA A 121 16.49 12.83 -0.98
N HIS A 122 16.79 12.46 -2.23
CA HIS A 122 15.93 12.79 -3.37
C HIS A 122 14.54 12.13 -3.25
N SER A 123 14.47 10.84 -2.93
CA SER A 123 13.21 10.12 -2.72
C SER A 123 12.36 10.78 -1.63
N SER A 124 12.97 11.13 -0.50
CA SER A 124 12.28 11.79 0.62
C SER A 124 11.86 13.23 0.32
N SER A 125 12.71 13.97 -0.41
CA SER A 125 12.34 15.30 -0.91
C SER A 125 11.17 15.24 -1.89
N ALA A 126 11.10 14.20 -2.72
CA ALA A 126 9.99 13.98 -3.63
C ALA A 126 8.67 13.81 -2.85
N GLN A 127 8.69 12.98 -1.80
CA GLN A 127 7.55 12.80 -0.89
C GLN A 127 7.15 14.10 -0.20
N ALA A 128 8.11 14.87 0.33
CA ALA A 128 7.83 16.16 0.97
C ALA A 128 7.17 17.16 0.01
N TYR A 129 7.66 17.31 -1.22
CA TYR A 129 7.01 18.16 -2.21
C TYR A 129 5.64 17.63 -2.63
N PHE A 130 5.42 16.31 -2.61
CA PHE A 130 4.12 15.73 -2.87
C PHE A 130 3.13 16.05 -1.74
N GLU A 131 3.56 16.03 -0.47
CA GLU A 131 2.74 16.50 0.66
C GLU A 131 2.38 17.99 0.52
N LYS A 132 3.31 18.84 0.06
CA LYS A 132 3.01 20.25 -0.24
C LYS A 132 1.96 20.39 -1.35
N TYR A 133 2.03 19.57 -2.38
CA TYR A 133 1.04 19.55 -3.47
C TYR A 133 -0.34 19.12 -2.96
N GLN A 134 -0.40 18.18 -2.02
CA GLN A 134 -1.64 17.69 -1.42
C GLN A 134 -2.15 18.56 -0.26
N THR A 135 -1.42 19.60 0.14
CA THR A 135 -1.79 20.44 1.28
C THR A 135 -3.12 21.16 0.98
N PRO A 136 -4.16 20.98 1.81
CA PRO A 136 -5.44 21.61 1.59
C PRO A 136 -5.37 23.11 1.91
N ALA A 137 -6.34 23.89 1.41
CA ALA A 137 -6.30 25.35 1.46
C ALA A 137 -6.20 25.90 2.90
N GLU A 138 -6.84 25.25 3.86
CA GLU A 138 -6.83 25.59 5.27
C GLU A 138 -5.46 25.42 5.94
N ALA A 139 -4.63 24.50 5.45
CA ALA A 139 -3.29 24.25 5.98
C ALA A 139 -2.20 25.11 5.30
N LEU A 140 -2.54 25.81 4.20
CA LEU A 140 -1.61 26.63 3.44
C LEU A 140 -0.97 27.77 4.27
N PRO A 141 -1.67 28.50 5.17
CA PRO A 141 -1.04 29.54 5.98
C PRO A 141 0.08 29.01 6.87
N ALA A 142 -0.09 27.82 7.45
CA ALA A 142 0.93 27.16 8.26
C ALA A 142 2.15 26.76 7.42
N LEU A 143 1.92 26.20 6.22
CA LEU A 143 2.99 25.88 5.27
C LEU A 143 3.79 27.13 4.88
N LEU A 144 3.13 28.24 4.55
CA LEU A 144 3.79 29.50 4.19
C LEU A 144 4.56 30.11 5.36
N GLN A 145 4.09 29.94 6.60
CA GLN A 145 4.82 30.34 7.79
C GLN A 145 6.11 29.52 7.95
N ASP A 146 6.03 28.22 7.69
CA ASP A 146 7.19 27.32 7.74
C ASP A 146 8.23 27.68 6.66
N GLU A 147 7.78 28.02 5.44
CA GLU A 147 8.67 28.48 4.36
C GLU A 147 9.45 29.74 4.74
N ARG A 148 8.79 30.70 5.40
CA ARG A 148 9.44 31.92 5.91
C ARG A 148 10.48 31.63 6.99
N ARG A 149 10.26 30.58 7.80
CA ARG A 149 11.14 30.19 8.89
C ARG A 149 12.46 29.62 8.37
N PHE A 150 12.41 28.73 7.38
CA PHE A 150 13.60 28.01 6.89
C PHE A 150 14.33 28.73 5.74
N LYS A 151 13.73 29.76 5.12
CA LYS A 151 14.37 30.64 4.12
C LYS A 151 15.11 29.87 3.01
N ARG A 152 14.47 28.85 2.45
CA ARG A 152 15.03 28.05 1.37
C ARG A 152 15.12 28.83 0.06
N THR A 153 16.09 28.50 -0.78
CA THR A 153 16.35 29.18 -2.05
C THR A 153 15.39 28.79 -3.18
N TYR A 154 14.74 27.63 -3.08
CA TYR A 154 13.82 27.12 -4.10
C TYR A 154 12.53 26.59 -3.49
N GLY A 155 11.46 26.64 -4.29
CA GLY A 155 10.19 26.04 -3.92
C GLY A 155 9.43 26.76 -2.80
N VAL A 156 9.74 28.04 -2.56
CA VAL A 156 9.00 28.92 -1.65
C VAL A 156 7.87 29.61 -2.42
N GLY A 157 6.66 29.64 -1.85
CA GLY A 157 5.48 30.29 -2.44
C GLY A 157 5.06 29.69 -3.79
N GLY A 158 5.38 28.42 -4.03
CA GLY A 158 5.04 27.73 -5.27
C GLY A 158 3.53 27.47 -5.39
N SER A 159 3.04 27.38 -6.63
CA SER A 159 1.71 26.80 -6.87
C SER A 159 1.73 25.29 -6.63
N ALA A 160 0.56 24.68 -6.43
CA ALA A 160 0.42 23.22 -6.32
C ALA A 160 1.12 22.49 -7.49
N LEU A 161 0.93 22.96 -8.72
CA LEU A 161 1.60 22.41 -9.91
C LEU A 161 3.13 22.53 -9.85
N GLN A 162 3.65 23.62 -9.27
CA GLN A 162 5.09 23.77 -9.07
C GLN A 162 5.63 22.75 -8.05
N TYR A 163 4.90 22.48 -6.97
CA TYR A 163 5.27 21.45 -6.01
C TYR A 163 5.23 20.05 -6.63
N LEU A 164 4.20 19.73 -7.41
CA LEU A 164 4.13 18.45 -8.14
C LEU A 164 5.29 18.29 -9.14
N TYR A 165 5.67 19.37 -9.83
CA TYR A 165 6.85 19.36 -10.71
C TYR A 165 8.15 19.10 -9.94
N MET A 166 8.32 19.73 -8.77
CA MET A 166 9.48 19.49 -7.92
C MET A 166 9.50 18.06 -7.37
N ALA A 167 8.35 17.51 -6.99
CA ALA A 167 8.21 16.11 -6.60
C ALA A 167 8.69 15.18 -7.72
N ALA A 168 8.22 15.39 -8.95
CA ALA A 168 8.66 14.62 -10.12
C ALA A 168 10.16 14.75 -10.41
N LYS A 169 10.71 15.96 -10.29
CA LYS A 169 12.15 16.22 -10.47
C LYS A 169 13.00 15.44 -9.46
N HIS A 170 12.63 15.47 -8.18
CA HIS A 170 13.33 14.73 -7.15
C HIS A 170 13.14 13.21 -7.31
N ALA A 171 11.95 12.76 -7.73
CA ALA A 171 11.69 11.35 -8.01
C ALA A 171 12.59 10.83 -9.16
N ASP A 172 12.68 11.56 -10.29
CA ASP A 172 13.57 11.21 -11.41
C ASP A 172 15.06 11.20 -11.01
N ALA A 173 15.47 12.15 -10.15
CA ALA A 173 16.82 12.20 -9.59
C ALA A 173 17.15 11.03 -8.65
N SER A 174 16.15 10.49 -7.94
CA SER A 174 16.28 9.29 -7.12
C SER A 174 16.46 8.04 -8.00
N VAL A 175 15.62 7.86 -9.02
CA VAL A 175 15.74 6.77 -10.00
C VAL A 175 17.08 6.80 -10.71
N THR A 176 17.55 8.00 -11.08
CA THR A 176 18.85 8.19 -11.75
C THR A 176 20.01 7.68 -10.88
N ARG A 177 19.85 7.66 -9.56
CA ARG A 177 20.84 7.16 -8.60
C ARG A 177 20.58 5.71 -8.16
N GLY A 178 19.66 5.02 -8.81
CA GLY A 178 19.40 3.60 -8.60
C GLY A 178 18.32 3.27 -7.57
N LEU A 179 17.65 4.26 -6.98
CA LEU A 179 16.56 4.03 -6.03
C LEU A 179 15.20 4.26 -6.71
N VAL A 180 14.41 3.20 -6.84
CA VAL A 180 13.00 3.25 -7.24
C VAL A 180 12.16 2.89 -6.01
N SER A 181 11.85 3.89 -5.19
CA SER A 181 11.08 3.68 -3.95
C SER A 181 9.57 3.66 -4.19
N PRO A 182 8.76 3.17 -3.24
CA PRO A 182 7.31 3.33 -3.28
C PRO A 182 6.85 4.78 -3.48
N ALA A 183 7.48 5.76 -2.80
CA ALA A 183 7.15 7.17 -2.96
C ALA A 183 7.41 7.69 -4.38
N VAL A 184 8.53 7.29 -4.99
CA VAL A 184 8.87 7.61 -6.39
C VAL A 184 7.80 7.09 -7.36
N LEU A 185 7.38 5.83 -7.19
CA LEU A 185 6.35 5.22 -8.00
C LEU A 185 4.97 5.88 -7.81
N LEU A 186 4.60 6.16 -6.55
CA LEU A 186 3.35 6.85 -6.21
C LEU A 186 3.23 8.19 -6.93
N ILE A 187 4.27 9.02 -6.87
CA ILE A 187 4.30 10.33 -7.53
C ILE A 187 4.15 10.19 -9.04
N GLY A 188 4.93 9.29 -9.65
CA GLY A 188 4.87 9.04 -11.09
C GLY A 188 3.49 8.55 -11.55
N MET A 189 2.89 7.58 -10.84
CA MET A 189 1.55 7.08 -11.13
C MET A 189 0.47 8.14 -10.90
N HIS A 190 0.59 8.95 -9.85
CA HIS A 190 -0.35 10.04 -9.58
C HIS A 190 -0.37 11.05 -10.74
N ILE A 191 0.80 11.42 -11.26
CA ILE A 191 0.90 12.31 -12.42
C ILE A 191 0.22 11.69 -13.64
N LEU A 192 0.45 10.40 -13.93
CA LEU A 192 -0.25 9.73 -15.05
C LEU A 192 -1.77 9.69 -14.87
N ASP A 193 -2.27 9.44 -13.64
CA ASP A 193 -3.70 9.43 -13.33
C ASP A 193 -4.34 10.82 -13.51
N LEU A 194 -3.66 11.90 -13.10
CA LEU A 194 -4.08 13.27 -13.41
C LEU A 194 -4.20 13.51 -14.91
N GLY A 195 -3.18 13.11 -15.67
CA GLY A 195 -3.17 13.25 -17.12
C GLY A 195 -4.32 12.52 -17.79
N ALA A 196 -4.62 11.30 -17.34
CA ALA A 196 -5.75 10.52 -17.82
C ALA A 196 -7.10 11.22 -17.55
N ARG A 197 -7.28 11.80 -16.36
CA ARG A 197 -8.52 12.54 -15.99
C ARG A 197 -8.69 13.83 -16.79
N THR A 198 -7.60 14.49 -17.16
CA THR A 198 -7.64 15.73 -17.96
C THR A 198 -7.50 15.49 -19.45
N HIS A 199 -7.39 14.25 -19.90
CA HIS A 199 -7.09 13.88 -21.30
C HIS A 199 -5.78 14.52 -21.83
N ILE A 200 -4.77 14.66 -20.98
CA ILE A 200 -3.44 15.20 -21.32
C ILE A 200 -2.41 14.10 -21.17
N GLU A 201 -1.64 13.83 -22.23
CA GLU A 201 -0.49 12.94 -22.18
C GLU A 201 0.71 13.62 -21.49
N ILE A 202 0.68 13.67 -20.16
CA ILE A 202 1.67 14.41 -19.36
C ILE A 202 3.12 14.07 -19.71
N PRO A 203 3.52 12.78 -19.90
CA PRO A 203 4.90 12.44 -20.28
C PRO A 203 5.38 13.08 -21.59
N GLN A 204 4.45 13.47 -22.49
CA GLN A 204 4.78 14.13 -23.76
C GLN A 204 4.82 15.66 -23.66
N THR A 205 4.29 16.24 -22.58
CA THR A 205 4.33 17.69 -22.38
C THR A 205 5.78 18.16 -22.22
N PRO A 206 6.17 19.33 -22.78
CA PRO A 206 7.55 19.82 -22.68
C PRO A 206 8.07 19.91 -21.24
N ARG A 207 7.18 20.21 -20.30
CA ARG A 207 7.51 20.34 -18.88
C ARG A 207 7.89 19.00 -18.23
N PHE A 208 7.19 17.91 -18.54
CA PHE A 208 7.39 16.62 -17.87
C PHE A 208 8.20 15.61 -18.69
N ARG A 209 8.39 15.83 -20.00
CA ARG A 209 9.18 14.97 -20.90
C ARG A 209 10.64 14.79 -20.46
N VAL A 210 11.17 15.71 -19.65
CA VAL A 210 12.54 15.64 -19.13
C VAL A 210 12.75 14.47 -18.14
N PHE A 211 11.71 14.00 -17.47
CA PHE A 211 11.79 12.96 -16.42
C PHE A 211 11.78 11.54 -16.98
N ARG A 212 12.69 11.26 -17.93
CA ARG A 212 12.71 10.00 -18.69
C ARG A 212 12.93 8.77 -17.81
N ARG A 213 13.71 8.89 -16.72
CA ARG A 213 14.02 7.75 -15.84
C ARG A 213 12.83 7.40 -14.98
N LEU A 214 12.14 8.41 -14.45
CA LEU A 214 10.86 8.25 -13.74
C LEU A 214 9.83 7.53 -14.62
N TRP A 215 9.60 8.01 -15.85
CA TRP A 215 8.60 7.40 -16.74
C TRP A 215 8.94 5.96 -17.11
N LYS A 216 10.22 5.64 -17.33
CA LYS A 216 10.66 4.26 -17.53
C LYS A 216 10.31 3.39 -16.31
N ALA A 217 10.65 3.83 -15.10
CA ALA A 217 10.38 3.08 -13.86
C ALA A 217 8.88 2.84 -13.64
N VAL A 218 8.04 3.86 -13.86
CA VAL A 218 6.58 3.73 -13.75
C VAL A 218 6.02 2.76 -14.78
N ASN A 219 6.46 2.85 -16.04
CA ASN A 219 6.03 1.95 -17.11
C ASN A 219 6.44 0.50 -16.84
N ASP A 220 7.67 0.29 -16.34
CA ASP A 220 8.16 -1.04 -15.99
C ASP A 220 7.32 -1.64 -14.85
N ARG A 221 7.02 -0.85 -13.80
CA ARG A 221 6.12 -1.29 -12.72
C ARG A 221 4.72 -1.61 -13.21
N GLN A 222 4.14 -0.81 -14.11
CA GLN A 222 2.82 -1.09 -14.68
C GLN A 222 2.81 -2.41 -15.49
N LYS A 223 3.87 -2.67 -16.26
CA LYS A 223 4.01 -3.94 -17.00
C LYS A 223 4.15 -5.15 -16.08
N GLU A 224 4.87 -4.99 -14.97
CA GLU A 224 5.00 -6.00 -13.93
C GLU A 224 3.63 -6.34 -13.35
N VAL A 225 2.91 -5.33 -12.84
CA VAL A 225 1.55 -5.50 -12.27
C VAL A 225 0.59 -6.13 -13.28
N TYR A 226 0.60 -5.69 -14.54
CA TYR A 226 -0.23 -6.30 -15.60
C TYR A 226 0.14 -7.76 -15.87
N THR A 227 1.43 -8.10 -15.83
CA THR A 227 1.89 -9.47 -16.06
C THR A 227 1.53 -10.38 -14.89
N GLU A 228 1.67 -9.91 -13.65
CA GLU A 228 1.20 -10.60 -12.46
C GLU A 228 -0.31 -10.84 -12.50
N GLU A 229 -1.09 -9.84 -12.88
CA GLU A 229 -2.54 -9.94 -12.99
C GLU A 229 -2.96 -10.94 -14.07
N ARG A 230 -2.34 -10.90 -15.25
CA ARG A 230 -2.58 -11.91 -16.29
C ARG A 230 -2.25 -13.32 -15.83
N ARG A 231 -1.11 -13.50 -15.14
CA ARG A 231 -0.72 -14.81 -14.57
C ARG A 231 -1.76 -15.28 -13.55
N ARG A 232 -2.26 -14.36 -12.71
CA ARG A 232 -3.31 -14.64 -11.73
C ARG A 232 -4.62 -15.05 -12.43
N GLN A 233 -5.08 -14.28 -13.41
CA GLN A 233 -6.27 -14.60 -14.19
C GLN A 233 -6.14 -15.94 -14.93
N ALA A 234 -4.98 -16.26 -15.49
CA ALA A 234 -4.74 -17.55 -16.14
C ALA A 234 -4.83 -18.73 -15.13
N LYS A 235 -4.32 -18.54 -13.91
CA LYS A 235 -4.46 -19.54 -12.83
C LYS A 235 -5.92 -19.72 -12.42
N VAL A 236 -6.67 -18.63 -12.28
CA VAL A 236 -8.11 -18.65 -11.96
C VAL A 236 -8.89 -19.33 -13.07
N ALA A 237 -8.65 -18.98 -14.34
CA ALA A 237 -9.34 -19.57 -15.50
C ALA A 237 -9.11 -21.09 -15.60
N LYS A 238 -7.92 -21.59 -15.22
CA LYS A 238 -7.62 -23.03 -15.22
C LYS A 238 -8.38 -23.81 -14.13
N ALA A 239 -8.78 -23.15 -13.04
CA ALA A 239 -9.47 -23.79 -11.91
C ALA A 239 -10.34 -22.78 -11.15
N PRO A 240 -11.46 -22.32 -11.75
CA PRO A 240 -12.25 -21.21 -11.19
C PRO A 240 -12.75 -21.50 -9.78
N ASN A 241 -13.15 -22.75 -9.53
CA ASN A 241 -13.67 -23.23 -8.24
C ASN A 241 -12.61 -23.31 -7.12
N ALA A 242 -11.31 -23.19 -7.45
CA ALA A 242 -10.21 -23.31 -6.48
C ALA A 242 -9.75 -21.97 -5.88
N TYR A 243 -10.19 -20.85 -6.47
CA TYR A 243 -9.78 -19.51 -6.06
C TYR A 243 -10.94 -18.64 -5.59
N THR A 244 -12.17 -19.15 -5.62
CA THR A 244 -13.36 -18.46 -5.11
C THR A 244 -14.08 -19.35 -4.11
N CYS A 245 -14.56 -18.78 -3.00
CA CYS A 245 -15.37 -19.53 -2.06
C CYS A 245 -16.66 -20.00 -2.75
N ALA A 246 -16.95 -21.30 -2.66
CA ALA A 246 -18.07 -21.91 -3.34
C ALA A 246 -19.44 -21.56 -2.75
N ARG A 247 -19.49 -21.01 -1.51
CA ARG A 247 -20.74 -20.54 -0.91
C ARG A 247 -21.27 -19.34 -1.71
N VAL A 248 -22.51 -19.46 -2.19
CA VAL A 248 -23.22 -18.38 -2.88
C VAL A 248 -23.30 -17.14 -1.98
N GLY A 249 -22.95 -15.97 -2.51
CA GLY A 249 -22.93 -14.69 -1.77
C GLY A 249 -21.68 -14.44 -0.91
N CYS A 250 -20.79 -15.44 -0.73
CA CYS A 250 -19.56 -15.25 0.05
C CYS A 250 -18.59 -14.28 -0.64
N GLY A 251 -18.34 -14.44 -1.94
CA GLY A 251 -17.54 -13.50 -2.75
C GLY A 251 -16.05 -13.39 -2.37
N ILE A 252 -15.58 -14.13 -1.37
CA ILE A 252 -14.16 -14.18 -1.02
C ILE A 252 -13.39 -14.93 -2.09
N GLN A 253 -12.29 -14.33 -2.53
CA GLN A 253 -11.35 -14.90 -3.48
C GLN A 253 -9.97 -15.04 -2.83
N ALA A 254 -9.21 -16.06 -3.23
CA ALA A 254 -7.88 -16.32 -2.71
C ALA A 254 -6.81 -16.06 -3.76
N ALA A 255 -5.64 -15.60 -3.32
CA ALA A 255 -4.45 -15.48 -4.17
C ALA A 255 -3.83 -16.86 -4.50
N ASN A 256 -3.98 -17.83 -3.59
CA ASN A 256 -3.48 -19.19 -3.75
C ASN A 256 -4.61 -20.22 -3.46
N LYS A 257 -4.48 -21.44 -3.98
CA LYS A 257 -5.49 -22.50 -3.74
C LYS A 257 -5.50 -23.01 -2.29
N ALA A 258 -4.36 -22.87 -1.62
CA ALA A 258 -4.16 -23.32 -0.25
C ALA A 258 -4.93 -22.46 0.77
N ALA A 259 -5.35 -21.24 0.39
CA ALA A 259 -6.13 -20.37 1.26
C ALA A 259 -7.49 -20.96 1.63
N PHE A 260 -8.01 -21.82 0.76
CA PHE A 260 -9.32 -22.40 0.95
C PHE A 260 -9.23 -23.88 1.23
N SER A 261 -10.02 -24.29 2.21
CA SER A 261 -10.28 -25.69 2.49
C SER A 261 -11.11 -26.30 1.36
N CYS A 262 -10.62 -27.39 0.77
CA CYS A 262 -11.39 -28.15 -0.21
C CYS A 262 -12.33 -29.14 0.49
N CYS A 263 -13.42 -29.50 -0.18
CA CYS A 263 -14.27 -30.59 0.30
C CYS A 263 -13.47 -31.89 0.42
N SER A 264 -13.48 -32.51 1.60
CA SER A 264 -12.82 -33.78 1.90
C SER A 264 -13.53 -35.00 1.29
N GLY A 265 -14.70 -34.81 0.67
CA GLY A 265 -15.45 -35.88 0.03
C GLY A 265 -14.87 -36.38 -1.29
N ARG A 266 -15.54 -37.38 -1.86
CA ARG A 266 -15.17 -38.03 -3.14
C ARG A 266 -15.83 -37.38 -4.36
N CYS A 267 -16.19 -36.09 -4.28
CA CYS A 267 -16.71 -35.36 -5.44
C CYS A 267 -15.66 -35.26 -6.56
N PRO A 268 -16.10 -35.20 -7.84
CA PRO A 268 -15.22 -34.97 -8.99
C PRO A 268 -14.35 -33.72 -8.81
N LEU A 269 -13.12 -33.73 -9.33
CA LEU A 269 -12.15 -32.65 -9.14
C LEU A 269 -12.58 -31.31 -9.75
N ASP A 270 -13.30 -31.37 -10.87
CA ASP A 270 -13.90 -30.22 -11.56
C ASP A 270 -15.05 -29.59 -10.75
N LEU A 271 -15.81 -30.41 -10.03
CA LEU A 271 -16.93 -29.99 -9.19
C LEU A 271 -16.58 -29.87 -7.70
N LYS A 272 -15.30 -30.03 -7.32
CA LYS A 272 -14.87 -30.00 -5.93
C LYS A 272 -14.83 -28.55 -5.44
N PRO A 273 -15.73 -28.17 -4.50
CA PRO A 273 -15.78 -26.81 -4.01
C PRO A 273 -14.65 -26.52 -3.02
N HIS A 274 -14.26 -25.26 -2.97
CA HIS A 274 -13.34 -24.70 -2.00
C HIS A 274 -14.06 -23.67 -1.13
N TYR A 275 -13.75 -23.65 0.16
CA TYR A 275 -14.39 -22.77 1.13
C TYR A 275 -13.35 -22.01 1.94
N CYS A 276 -13.60 -20.71 2.12
CA CYS A 276 -12.77 -19.87 2.97
C CYS A 276 -12.90 -20.21 4.46
N SER A 277 -13.98 -20.89 4.88
CA SER A 277 -14.14 -21.37 6.25
C SER A 277 -15.11 -22.55 6.37
N LYS A 278 -15.06 -23.24 7.50
CA LYS A 278 -15.98 -24.35 7.84
C LYS A 278 -17.44 -23.91 7.92
N GLN A 279 -17.71 -22.65 8.26
CA GLN A 279 -19.07 -22.10 8.25
C GLN A 279 -19.62 -22.07 6.82
N CYS A 280 -18.86 -21.51 5.87
CA CYS A 280 -19.26 -21.51 4.46
C CYS A 280 -19.46 -22.92 3.89
N GLN A 281 -18.63 -23.89 4.30
CA GLN A 281 -18.82 -25.29 3.91
C GLN A 281 -20.14 -25.88 4.43
N ARG A 282 -20.48 -25.62 5.70
CA ARG A 282 -21.73 -26.12 6.31
C ARG A 282 -22.97 -25.51 5.64
N GLU A 283 -22.93 -24.22 5.34
CA GLU A 283 -24.03 -23.50 4.69
C GLU A 283 -24.24 -23.94 3.24
N ASP A 284 -23.15 -24.24 2.51
CA ASP A 284 -23.24 -24.75 1.13
C ASP A 284 -23.54 -26.26 1.06
N TRP A 285 -23.43 -26.98 2.19
CA TRP A 285 -23.57 -28.43 2.24
C TRP A 285 -24.88 -28.95 1.65
N PRO A 286 -26.07 -28.38 1.89
CA PRO A 286 -27.31 -28.86 1.28
C PRO A 286 -27.25 -28.89 -0.25
N ARG A 287 -26.61 -27.89 -0.87
CA ARG A 287 -26.43 -27.79 -2.32
C ARG A 287 -25.33 -28.72 -2.83
N HIS A 288 -24.24 -28.88 -2.10
CA HIS A 288 -23.10 -29.71 -2.51
C HIS A 288 -23.31 -31.21 -2.26
N LYS A 289 -24.06 -31.58 -1.22
CA LYS A 289 -24.28 -32.98 -0.77
C LYS A 289 -24.70 -33.95 -1.89
N PRO A 290 -25.57 -33.60 -2.86
CA PRO A 290 -25.91 -34.49 -3.97
C PRO A 290 -24.72 -34.88 -4.85
N ILE A 291 -23.73 -33.99 -5.00
CA ILE A 291 -22.55 -34.15 -5.85
C ILE A 291 -21.40 -34.88 -5.09
N CYS A 292 -21.42 -34.80 -3.76
CA CYS A 292 -20.37 -35.32 -2.88
C CYS A 292 -20.46 -36.83 -2.60
N LYS A 293 -21.48 -37.53 -3.11
CA LYS A 293 -21.74 -38.94 -2.77
C LYS A 293 -20.74 -39.91 -3.46
N PRO A 294 -20.26 -40.96 -2.76
CA PRO A 294 -19.48 -42.01 -3.39
C PRO A 294 -20.30 -42.73 -4.47
N GLY A 295 -19.77 -42.85 -5.69
CA GLY A 295 -20.43 -43.61 -6.76
C GLY A 295 -21.54 -42.86 -7.49
N SER A 296 -21.75 -41.56 -7.21
CA SER A 296 -22.55 -40.70 -8.08
C SER A 296 -21.77 -40.45 -9.37
N GLY A 297 -21.75 -41.45 -10.25
CA GLY A 297 -21.35 -41.30 -11.65
C GLY A 297 -22.38 -40.46 -12.41
N ILE A 298 -22.74 -39.30 -11.85
CA ILE A 298 -23.60 -38.32 -12.50
C ILE A 298 -22.87 -37.98 -13.80
N PRO A 299 -23.47 -38.29 -14.97
CA PRO A 299 -22.89 -37.92 -16.24
C PRO A 299 -22.65 -36.41 -16.21
N THR A 300 -21.45 -35.98 -16.58
CA THR A 300 -20.98 -34.58 -16.55
C THR A 300 -21.92 -33.60 -17.28
N ASN A 301 -22.86 -34.11 -18.08
CA ASN A 301 -23.84 -33.35 -18.86
C ASN A 301 -25.19 -33.13 -18.17
N ALA A 302 -25.45 -33.67 -16.97
CA ALA A 302 -26.78 -33.62 -16.33
C ALA A 302 -26.94 -32.58 -15.21
N VAL A 303 -25.93 -31.75 -14.94
CA VAL A 303 -26.08 -30.65 -13.96
C VAL A 303 -26.78 -29.48 -14.65
N VAL A 304 -28.11 -29.56 -14.75
CA VAL A 304 -28.94 -28.38 -14.96
C VAL A 304 -28.70 -27.47 -13.76
N LEU A 305 -28.00 -26.36 -14.00
CA LEU A 305 -27.92 -25.25 -13.07
C LEU A 305 -29.36 -24.80 -12.79
N HIS A 306 -29.89 -25.19 -11.63
CA HIS A 306 -31.16 -24.65 -11.16
C HIS A 306 -30.94 -23.15 -10.95
N ASP A 307 -31.52 -22.36 -11.84
CA ASP A 307 -31.60 -20.91 -11.77
C ASP A 307 -32.31 -20.55 -10.45
N SER A 308 -31.49 -20.32 -9.42
CA SER A 308 -31.98 -20.05 -8.08
C SER A 308 -32.28 -18.56 -7.98
N SER A 309 -33.44 -18.16 -8.50
CA SER A 309 -34.11 -16.90 -8.12
C SER A 309 -34.73 -16.99 -6.72
N ALA A 310 -34.18 -17.85 -5.84
CA ALA A 310 -34.60 -17.93 -4.45
C ALA A 310 -34.15 -16.65 -3.75
N THR A 311 -35.10 -15.76 -3.52
CA THR A 311 -34.95 -14.58 -2.69
C THR A 311 -34.50 -15.04 -1.30
N LEU A 312 -33.20 -14.91 -1.02
CA LEU A 312 -32.63 -15.15 0.31
C LEU A 312 -33.22 -14.10 1.25
N GLN A 313 -34.19 -14.49 2.08
CA GLN A 313 -34.56 -13.73 3.27
C GLN A 313 -33.36 -13.79 4.22
N LEU A 314 -32.64 -12.68 4.28
CA LEU A 314 -31.48 -12.48 5.13
C LEU A 314 -31.98 -12.19 6.56
N ASP A 315 -32.49 -13.22 7.24
CA ASP A 315 -32.63 -13.15 8.69
C ASP A 315 -31.23 -13.31 9.28
N THR A 316 -30.60 -12.20 9.67
CA THR A 316 -29.40 -12.22 10.51
C THR A 316 -29.84 -12.22 11.97
N PRO A 317 -29.72 -13.35 12.70
CA PRO A 317 -29.63 -13.27 14.15
C PRO A 317 -28.37 -12.44 14.47
N GLY A 318 -28.44 -11.59 15.48
CA GLY A 318 -27.27 -10.88 15.99
C GLY A 318 -26.27 -11.87 16.57
N GLU A 319 -25.48 -12.53 15.72
CA GLU A 319 -24.28 -13.23 16.14
C GLU A 319 -23.29 -12.15 16.59
N SER A 320 -23.00 -12.14 17.88
CA SER A 320 -21.90 -11.37 18.44
C SER A 320 -20.62 -11.79 17.73
N PHE A 321 -19.98 -10.83 17.08
CA PHE A 321 -18.71 -11.03 16.40
C PHE A 321 -17.63 -11.27 17.46
N ASP A 322 -17.02 -12.46 17.49
CA ASP A 322 -15.88 -12.75 18.37
C ASP A 322 -14.68 -11.93 17.89
N GLU A 323 -14.38 -10.83 18.62
CA GLU A 323 -13.27 -9.93 18.29
C GLU A 323 -11.91 -10.63 18.33
N ASP A 324 -11.81 -11.74 19.08
CA ASP A 324 -10.58 -12.54 19.22
C ASP A 324 -10.19 -13.33 17.94
N ASN A 325 -11.03 -13.39 16.89
CA ASN A 325 -10.75 -14.11 15.64
C ASN A 325 -10.52 -13.19 14.41
N ILE A 326 -10.26 -11.91 14.62
CA ILE A 326 -10.14 -10.92 13.52
C ILE A 326 -8.83 -11.08 12.76
N VAL A 327 -7.74 -11.33 13.48
CA VAL A 327 -6.37 -11.31 12.96
C VAL A 327 -5.76 -12.69 13.17
N ASN A 328 -5.29 -13.30 12.08
CA ASN A 328 -4.43 -14.47 12.21
C ASN A 328 -3.00 -13.98 12.50
N GLU A 329 -2.40 -14.46 13.60
CA GLU A 329 -1.02 -14.11 13.97
C GLU A 329 0.01 -14.59 12.93
N GLU A 330 -0.28 -15.70 12.25
CA GLU A 330 0.53 -16.20 11.15
C GLU A 330 0.11 -15.57 9.81
N GLU A 331 1.08 -15.18 8.98
CA GLU A 331 0.83 -14.68 7.63
C GLU A 331 -0.02 -15.67 6.84
N GLY A 332 -1.31 -15.32 6.74
CA GLY A 332 -2.30 -16.13 6.09
C GLY A 332 -2.14 -16.10 4.58
N PRO A 333 -2.64 -17.13 3.89
CA PRO A 333 -2.72 -17.11 2.45
C PRO A 333 -3.65 -15.95 1.99
N GLY A 334 -3.10 -15.02 1.21
CA GLY A 334 -3.77 -13.77 0.83
C GLY A 334 -5.20 -13.97 0.30
N CYS A 335 -6.15 -13.27 0.91
CA CYS A 335 -7.56 -13.24 0.55
C CYS A 335 -7.95 -11.85 0.03
N GLN A 336 -9.00 -11.81 -0.79
CA GLN A 336 -9.57 -10.57 -1.28
C GLN A 336 -11.09 -10.66 -1.37
N VAL A 337 -11.73 -9.50 -1.26
CA VAL A 337 -13.17 -9.34 -1.44
C VAL A 337 -13.43 -8.13 -2.29
N ASP A 338 -14.38 -8.27 -3.22
CA ASP A 338 -14.87 -7.16 -4.01
C ASP A 338 -16.04 -6.47 -3.31
N VAL A 339 -15.98 -5.15 -3.25
CA VAL A 339 -16.96 -4.25 -2.63
C VAL A 339 -17.56 -3.36 -3.73
N PRO A 340 -18.87 -3.47 -4.01
CA PRO A 340 -19.51 -2.55 -4.94
C PRO A 340 -19.60 -1.15 -4.32
N GLY A 341 -19.19 -0.14 -5.06
CA GLY A 341 -19.32 1.27 -4.71
C GLY A 341 -20.62 1.87 -5.22
N SER A 342 -21.10 2.91 -4.53
CA SER A 342 -22.35 3.61 -4.86
C SER A 342 -22.34 4.32 -6.22
N ASP A 343 -21.15 4.64 -6.75
CA ASP A 343 -20.96 5.24 -8.08
C ASP A 343 -20.88 4.19 -9.21
N GLY A 344 -21.19 2.93 -8.92
CA GLY A 344 -21.05 1.81 -9.85
C GLY A 344 -19.61 1.35 -10.06
N ARG A 345 -18.63 1.96 -9.38
CA ARG A 345 -17.25 1.44 -9.35
C ARG A 345 -17.17 0.30 -8.37
N GLN A 346 -16.24 -0.62 -8.60
CA GLN A 346 -15.98 -1.74 -7.71
C GLN A 346 -14.60 -1.55 -7.07
N TRP A 347 -14.52 -1.76 -5.77
CA TRP A 347 -13.30 -1.70 -4.97
C TRP A 347 -12.91 -3.11 -4.57
N THR A 348 -11.63 -3.45 -4.58
CA THR A 348 -11.15 -4.75 -4.08
C THR A 348 -10.35 -4.52 -2.81
N ILE A 349 -10.78 -5.09 -1.70
CA ILE A 349 -10.01 -5.13 -0.46
C ILE A 349 -9.18 -6.41 -0.48
N LYS A 350 -7.86 -6.30 -0.34
CA LYS A 350 -6.93 -7.43 -0.27
C LYS A 350 -6.25 -7.43 1.08
N SER A 351 -6.11 -8.60 1.70
CA SER A 351 -5.35 -8.76 2.92
C SER A 351 -4.72 -10.13 3.00
N GLN A 352 -3.55 -10.20 3.65
CA GLN A 352 -2.90 -11.45 4.03
C GLN A 352 -3.22 -11.84 5.48
N ASN A 353 -3.59 -10.86 6.32
CA ASN A 353 -3.65 -11.04 7.77
C ASN A 353 -5.09 -10.91 8.31
N LEU A 354 -6.04 -10.43 7.49
CA LEU A 354 -7.46 -10.39 7.87
C LEU A 354 -8.13 -11.71 7.52
N SER A 355 -8.92 -12.24 8.46
CA SER A 355 -9.72 -13.44 8.22
C SER A 355 -10.74 -13.23 7.09
N PRO A 356 -11.08 -14.28 6.32
CA PRO A 356 -12.17 -14.21 5.34
C PRO A 356 -13.49 -13.70 5.91
N GLU A 357 -13.79 -14.04 7.17
CA GLU A 357 -14.94 -13.58 7.93
C GLU A 357 -14.95 -12.06 8.06
N PHE A 358 -13.83 -11.48 8.50
CA PHE A 358 -13.71 -10.03 8.66
C PHE A 358 -13.75 -9.30 7.32
N LEU A 359 -13.11 -9.83 6.27
CA LEU A 359 -13.22 -9.27 4.92
C LEU A 359 -14.67 -9.24 4.43
N ARG A 360 -15.46 -10.30 4.65
CA ARG A 360 -16.89 -10.29 4.34
C ARG A 360 -17.63 -9.22 5.15
N HIS A 361 -17.35 -9.13 6.45
CA HIS A 361 -17.95 -8.12 7.31
C HIS A 361 -17.67 -6.69 6.81
N LEU A 362 -16.41 -6.39 6.44
CA LEU A 362 -16.04 -5.09 5.87
C LEU A 362 -16.81 -4.77 4.59
N ARG A 363 -16.92 -5.75 3.67
CA ARG A 363 -17.73 -5.59 2.45
C ARG A 363 -19.19 -5.31 2.81
N ASP A 364 -19.80 -6.14 3.65
CA ASP A 364 -21.23 -6.06 3.96
C ASP A 364 -21.57 -4.75 4.69
N THR A 365 -20.68 -4.28 5.57
CA THR A 365 -20.77 -2.96 6.21
C THR A 365 -20.63 -1.83 5.20
N ALA A 366 -19.66 -1.88 4.29
CA ALA A 366 -19.50 -0.89 3.24
C ALA A 366 -20.75 -0.82 2.33
N VAL A 367 -21.35 -1.97 1.99
CA VAL A 367 -22.58 -2.03 1.18
C VAL A 367 -23.80 -1.46 1.91
N ARG A 368 -23.90 -1.63 3.23
CA ARG A 368 -25.00 -1.05 4.03
C ARG A 368 -24.94 0.48 4.15
N HIS A 369 -23.74 1.05 4.05
CA HIS A 369 -23.52 2.49 4.19
C HIS A 369 -23.36 3.24 2.86
N ALA A 370 -23.31 2.50 1.74
CA ALA A 370 -23.30 3.03 0.38
C ALA A 370 -24.73 3.28 -0.11
#